data_AF-A0A258FWJ2-F1
#
_entry.id   AF-A0A258FWJ2-F1
#
_cell.length_a   1.000
_cell.length_b   1.000
_cell.length_c   1.000
_cell.angle_alpha   90.00
_cell.angle_beta   90.00
_cell.angle_gamma   90.00
#
_symmetry.space_group_name_H-M   'P 1'
#
loop_
_entity.id
_entity.type
_entity.pdbx_description
1 polymer ?
#
loop_
_entity_poly.entity_id
_entity_poly.type
_entity_poly.pdbx_seq_one_letter_code
_entity_poly.pdbx_strand_id
1 'polypeptide(L)'
;MQRGGQVTGQYRVNRRRIGKKAMALSRTSLLLERKMSVAPKQRRKVAFIWRPTRVHYALFAGLVAFFMIGTAGYAYYQQQQAKERQAAAKVEEERARVASQKSDECRQQKVAAKADLIGKVTYDELYDYSVCDFSEE
;
A
#
# COMPACT_ATOMS: atom_id res chain seq x y z
N MET A 1 61.67 -41.98 -30.90
CA MET A 1 62.18 -41.11 -31.97
C MET A 1 61.77 -41.72 -33.31
N GLN A 2 60.67 -41.26 -33.90
CA GLN A 2 60.09 -41.85 -35.12
C GLN A 2 60.26 -40.91 -36.31
N ARG A 3 61.04 -41.43 -37.27
CA ARG A 3 60.98 -41.31 -38.74
C ARG A 3 60.26 -40.10 -39.32
N GLY A 4 61.05 -39.25 -39.96
CA GLY A 4 60.57 -38.32 -40.98
C GLY A 4 59.90 -39.08 -42.12
N GLY A 5 58.62 -38.79 -42.34
CA GLY A 5 57.88 -39.16 -43.53
C GLY A 5 57.42 -37.89 -44.22
N GLN A 6 58.19 -37.42 -45.21
CA GLN A 6 57.68 -36.44 -46.15
C GLN A 6 56.69 -37.15 -47.07
N VAL A 7 55.40 -37.00 -46.77
CA VAL A 7 54.32 -37.39 -47.67
C VAL A 7 54.29 -36.39 -48.82
N THR A 8 54.91 -36.74 -49.94
CA THR A 8 54.79 -36.01 -51.20
C THR A 8 53.40 -36.23 -51.77
N GLY A 9 52.42 -35.49 -51.25
CA GLY A 9 51.16 -35.26 -51.94
C GLY A 9 51.41 -34.29 -53.09
N GLN A 10 51.52 -34.80 -54.32
CA GLN A 10 51.47 -33.96 -55.52
C GLN A 10 50.09 -33.32 -55.62
N TYR A 11 49.91 -32.15 -54.99
CA TYR A 11 48.82 -31.27 -55.37
C TYR A 11 49.19 -30.64 -56.70
N ARG A 12 48.63 -31.18 -57.80
CA ARG A 12 48.58 -30.44 -59.07
C ARG A 12 47.75 -29.18 -58.82
N VAL A 13 48.41 -28.09 -58.45
CA VAL A 13 47.81 -26.77 -58.36
C VAL A 13 47.51 -26.35 -59.80
N ASN A 14 46.29 -26.67 -60.24
CA ASN A 14 45.74 -26.12 -61.47
C ASN A 14 45.64 -24.61 -61.25
N ARG A 15 46.63 -23.84 -61.73
CA ARG A 15 46.67 -22.38 -61.63
C ARG A 15 45.59 -21.79 -62.55
N ARG A 16 44.33 -21.88 -62.13
CA ARG A 16 43.28 -21.03 -62.69
C ARG A 16 43.59 -19.60 -62.29
N ARG A 17 43.58 -18.67 -63.25
CA ARG A 17 43.78 -17.24 -62.99
C ARG A 17 42.60 -16.73 -62.17
N ILE A 18 42.71 -16.79 -60.85
CA ILE A 18 41.75 -16.21 -59.93
C ILE A 18 41.90 -14.69 -60.04
N GLY A 19 40.86 -14.02 -60.53
CA GLY A 19 40.86 -12.56 -60.68
C GLY A 19 41.06 -11.86 -59.33
N LYS A 20 41.68 -10.67 -59.34
CA LYS A 20 42.04 -9.90 -58.14
C LYS A 20 40.87 -9.70 -57.15
N LYS A 21 39.63 -9.66 -57.65
CA LYS A 21 38.39 -9.54 -56.86
C LYS A 21 38.11 -10.75 -55.97
N ALA A 22 38.41 -11.96 -56.44
CA ALA A 22 38.19 -13.18 -55.66
C ALA A 22 39.24 -13.35 -54.53
N MET A 23 40.47 -12.85 -54.71
CA MET A 23 41.45 -12.79 -53.63
C MET A 23 41.08 -11.77 -52.55
N ALA A 24 40.43 -10.66 -52.91
CA ALA A 24 39.95 -9.69 -51.94
C ALA A 24 38.82 -10.29 -51.09
N LEU A 25 37.91 -11.04 -51.71
CA LEU A 25 36.75 -11.63 -51.05
C LEU A 25 37.13 -12.78 -50.10
N SER A 26 38.12 -13.60 -50.45
CA SER A 26 38.63 -14.62 -49.53
C SER A 26 39.31 -13.99 -48.30
N ARG A 27 40.07 -12.90 -48.49
CA ARG A 27 40.71 -12.17 -47.39
C ARG A 27 39.70 -11.49 -46.47
N THR A 28 38.62 -10.92 -46.99
CA THR A 28 37.58 -10.31 -46.15
C THR A 28 36.76 -11.36 -45.40
N SER A 29 36.47 -12.51 -46.02
CA SER A 29 35.74 -13.60 -45.35
C SER A 29 36.51 -14.15 -44.14
N LEU A 30 37.82 -14.36 -44.27
CA LEU A 30 38.70 -14.80 -43.18
C LEU A 30 38.81 -13.76 -42.05
N LEU A 31 38.77 -12.46 -42.37
CA LEU A 31 38.74 -11.40 -41.37
C LEU A 31 37.38 -11.29 -40.66
N LEU A 32 36.28 -11.60 -41.36
CA LEU A 32 34.95 -11.64 -40.78
C LEU A 32 34.80 -12.81 -39.79
N GLU A 33 35.21 -14.02 -40.17
CA GLU A 33 35.19 -15.21 -39.30
C GLU A 33 36.02 -15.00 -38.04
N ARG A 34 37.17 -14.31 -38.16
CA ARG A 34 38.04 -14.01 -37.01
C ARG A 34 37.46 -12.94 -36.07
N LYS A 35 36.63 -12.02 -36.59
CA LYS A 35 35.92 -11.02 -35.77
C LYS A 35 34.64 -11.55 -35.15
N MET A 36 33.98 -12.53 -35.77
CA MET A 36 32.79 -13.19 -35.21
C MET A 36 33.11 -14.13 -34.04
N SER A 37 34.34 -14.67 -33.97
CA SER A 37 34.74 -15.65 -32.95
C SER A 37 35.35 -15.06 -31.67
N VAL A 38 35.58 -13.74 -31.57
CA VAL A 38 36.19 -13.14 -30.38
C VAL A 38 35.56 -11.78 -30.04
N ALA A 39 34.45 -11.79 -29.32
CA ALA A 39 34.04 -10.65 -28.50
C ALA A 39 33.64 -11.18 -27.11
N PRO A 40 34.49 -11.09 -26.08
CA PRO A 40 34.01 -11.29 -24.72
C PRO A 40 33.04 -10.15 -24.41
N LYS A 41 31.76 -10.48 -24.30
CA LYS A 41 30.68 -9.57 -23.93
C LYS A 41 30.89 -9.17 -22.46
N GLN A 42 31.74 -8.16 -22.21
CA GLN A 42 31.89 -7.55 -20.88
C GLN A 42 30.57 -6.88 -20.50
N ARG A 43 29.69 -7.64 -19.85
CA ARG A 43 28.55 -7.09 -19.12
C ARG A 43 29.11 -6.37 -17.89
N ARG A 44 29.44 -5.08 -18.03
CA ARG A 44 29.62 -4.21 -16.87
C ARG A 44 28.28 -4.16 -16.15
N LYS A 45 28.13 -4.93 -15.08
CA LYS A 45 27.06 -4.72 -14.10
C LYS A 45 27.36 -3.39 -13.42
N VAL A 46 26.84 -2.31 -13.97
CA VAL A 46 26.84 -1.02 -13.28
C VAL A 46 25.76 -1.14 -12.21
N ALA A 47 26.13 -1.68 -11.05
CA ALA A 47 25.32 -1.52 -9.86
C ALA A 47 25.38 -0.02 -9.52
N PHE A 48 24.39 0.73 -9.96
CA PHE A 48 24.19 2.11 -9.53
C PHE A 48 23.76 2.05 -8.06
N ILE A 49 24.74 1.95 -7.17
CA ILE A 49 24.52 2.01 -5.73
C ILE A 49 24.35 3.49 -5.42
N TRP A 50 23.10 3.93 -5.31
CA TRP A 50 22.79 5.29 -4.90
C TRP A 50 23.28 5.45 -3.46
N ARG A 51 24.42 6.13 -3.28
CA ARG A 51 25.00 6.40 -1.97
C ARG A 51 24.43 7.73 -1.48
N PRO A 52 23.50 7.73 -0.51
CA PRO A 52 22.95 8.97 0.02
C PRO A 52 24.08 9.81 0.62
N THR A 53 24.21 11.05 0.14
CA THR A 53 25.15 12.01 0.70
C THR A 53 24.60 12.58 2.01
N ARG A 54 25.45 13.21 2.81
CA ARG A 54 25.05 13.85 4.09
C ARG A 54 23.86 14.81 3.96
N VAL A 55 23.70 15.43 2.79
CA VAL A 55 22.56 16.32 2.47
C VAL A 55 21.24 15.56 2.44
N HIS A 56 21.22 14.33 1.90
CA HIS A 56 20.01 13.51 1.86
C HIS A 56 19.56 13.11 3.26
N TYR A 57 20.51 12.83 4.16
CA TYR A 57 20.19 12.55 5.56
C TYR A 57 19.65 13.78 6.29
N ALA A 58 20.21 14.98 6.04
CA ALA A 58 19.68 16.22 6.61
C ALA A 58 18.25 16.52 6.12
N LEU A 59 17.99 16.37 4.82
CA LEU A 59 16.66 16.54 4.24
C LEU A 59 15.66 15.51 4.78
N PHE A 60 16.07 14.25 4.89
CA PHE A 60 15.24 13.20 5.44
C PHE A 60 14.91 13.45 6.92
N ALA A 61 15.90 13.85 7.72
CA ALA A 61 15.68 14.21 9.12
C ALA A 61 14.71 15.40 9.26
N GLY A 62 14.84 16.41 8.40
CA GLY A 62 13.90 17.55 8.36
C GLY A 62 12.47 17.12 8.01
N LEU A 63 12.31 16.25 7.02
CA LEU A 63 11.00 15.69 6.65
C LEU A 63 10.39 14.88 7.80
N VAL A 64 11.17 14.02 8.45
CA VAL A 64 10.70 13.23 9.61
C VAL A 64 10.27 14.15 10.74
N ALA A 65 11.05 15.18 11.07
CA ALA A 65 10.69 16.15 12.10
C ALA A 65 9.39 16.91 11.75
N PHE A 66 9.24 17.35 10.49
CA PHE A 66 8.02 18.01 10.03
C PHE A 66 6.79 17.10 10.13
N PHE A 67 6.91 15.84 9.71
CA PHE A 67 5.83 14.85 9.83
C PHE A 67 5.46 14.57 11.30
N MET A 68 6.44 14.43 12.19
CA MET A 68 6.18 14.22 13.62
C MET A 68 5.43 15.41 14.23
N ILE A 69 5.85 16.64 13.96
CA ILE A 69 5.18 17.84 14.47
C ILE A 69 3.78 17.98 13.87
N GLY A 70 3.64 17.76 12.55
CA GLY A 70 2.36 17.84 11.85
C GLY A 70 1.34 16.83 12.36
N THR A 71 1.74 15.57 12.54
CA THR A 71 0.87 14.51 13.07
C THR A 71 0.49 14.74 14.53
N ALA A 72 1.45 15.13 15.38
CA ALA A 72 1.17 15.45 16.78
C ALA A 72 0.20 16.63 16.92
N GLY A 73 0.41 17.71 16.16
CA GLY A 73 -0.49 18.87 16.13
C GLY A 73 -1.89 18.51 15.63
N TYR A 74 -1.99 17.72 14.56
CA TYR A 74 -3.27 17.25 14.03
C TYR A 74 -4.02 16.35 15.02
N ALA A 75 -3.33 15.41 15.67
CA ALA A 75 -3.92 14.54 16.68
C ALA A 75 -4.43 15.31 17.90
N TYR A 76 -3.69 16.33 18.35
CA TYR A 76 -4.10 17.22 19.43
C TYR A 76 -5.39 17.99 19.08
N TYR A 77 -5.46 18.54 17.88
CA TYR A 77 -6.63 19.28 17.40
C TYR A 77 -7.87 18.38 17.28
N GLN A 78 -7.71 17.16 16.76
CA GLN A 78 -8.80 16.19 16.68
C GLN A 78 -9.29 15.75 18.06
N GLN A 79 -8.40 15.56 19.04
CA GLN A 79 -8.81 15.27 20.41
C GLN A 79 -9.60 16.41 21.04
N GLN A 80 -9.25 17.67 20.79
CA GLN A 80 -10.02 18.82 21.26
C GLN A 80 -11.45 18.79 20.69
N GLN A 81 -11.59 18.63 19.37
CA GLN A 81 -12.93 18.53 18.77
C GLN A 81 -13.72 17.32 19.27
N ALA A 82 -13.07 16.17 19.47
CA ALA A 82 -13.72 14.99 20.01
C ALA A 82 -14.22 15.22 21.44
N LYS A 83 -13.45 15.91 22.29
CA LYS A 83 -13.86 16.25 23.66
C LYS A 83 -15.06 17.19 23.68
N GLU A 84 -15.09 18.19 22.81
CA GLU A 84 -16.23 19.10 22.69
C GLU A 84 -17.51 18.37 22.27
N ARG A 85 -17.41 17.49 21.27
CA ARG A 85 -18.55 16.66 20.82
C ARG A 85 -19.00 15.67 21.90
N GLN A 86 -18.06 15.05 22.61
CA GLN A 86 -18.39 14.15 23.72
C GLN A 86 -19.03 14.88 24.89
N ALA A 87 -18.65 16.14 25.16
CA ALA A 87 -19.29 16.93 26.19
C ALA A 87 -20.75 17.22 25.84
N ALA A 88 -21.04 17.61 24.59
CA ALA A 88 -22.41 17.80 24.12
C ALA A 88 -23.24 16.51 24.17
N ALA A 89 -22.69 15.40 23.67
CA ALA A 89 -23.36 14.10 23.69
C ALA A 89 -23.66 13.61 25.11
N LYS A 90 -22.75 13.82 26.07
CA LYS A 90 -22.98 13.46 27.48
C LYS A 90 -24.14 14.23 28.10
N VAL A 91 -24.28 15.51 27.78
CA VAL A 91 -25.40 16.32 28.28
C VAL A 91 -26.73 15.83 27.70
N GLU A 92 -26.76 15.47 26.41
CA GLU A 92 -27.95 14.88 25.78
C GLU A 92 -28.28 13.51 26.37
N GLU A 93 -27.28 12.64 26.57
CA GLU A 93 -27.46 11.34 27.22
C GLU A 93 -27.97 11.49 28.66
N GLU A 94 -27.44 12.43 29.44
CA GLU A 94 -27.92 12.69 30.80
C GLU A 94 -29.38 13.18 30.80
N ARG A 95 -29.75 14.09 29.89
CA ARG A 95 -31.14 14.54 29.73
C ARG A 95 -32.07 13.38 29.35
N ALA A 96 -31.67 12.57 28.38
CA ALA A 96 -32.43 11.39 27.96
C ALA A 96 -32.57 10.37 29.11
N ARG A 97 -31.52 10.18 29.93
CA ARG A 97 -31.58 9.30 31.10
C ARG A 97 -32.56 9.82 32.13
N VAL A 98 -32.52 11.11 32.48
CA VAL A 98 -33.46 11.71 33.43
C VAL A 98 -34.90 11.62 32.91
N ALA A 99 -35.13 11.89 31.62
CA ALA A 99 -36.44 11.73 31.00
C ALA A 99 -36.93 10.27 31.08
N SER A 100 -36.07 9.31 30.72
CA SER A 100 -36.42 7.88 30.76
C SER A 100 -36.76 7.40 32.17
N GLN A 101 -36.02 7.86 33.19
CA GLN A 101 -36.30 7.51 34.59
C GLN A 101 -37.67 8.04 35.03
N LYS A 102 -38.00 9.30 34.70
CA LYS A 102 -39.32 9.87 34.99
C LYS A 102 -40.44 9.13 34.26
N SER A 103 -40.21 8.76 33.00
CA SER A 103 -41.16 7.96 32.22
C SER A 103 -41.42 6.59 32.87
N ASP A 104 -40.37 5.92 33.32
CA ASP A 104 -40.48 4.62 33.97
C ASP A 104 -41.13 4.70 35.35
N GLU A 105 -40.84 5.73 36.14
CA GLU A 105 -41.54 6.02 37.40
C GLU A 105 -43.04 6.28 37.17
N CYS A 106 -43.39 7.07 36.16
CA CYS A 106 -44.78 7.33 35.76
C CYS A 106 -45.50 6.04 35.35
N ARG A 107 -44.83 5.18 34.58
CA ARG A 107 -45.36 3.86 34.19
C ARG A 107 -45.59 2.98 35.42
N GLN A 108 -44.63 2.89 36.34
CA GLN A 108 -44.78 2.08 37.56
C GLN A 108 -45.94 2.56 38.44
N GLN A 109 -46.11 3.87 38.61
CA GLN A 109 -47.24 4.43 39.36
C GLN A 109 -48.58 4.11 38.69
N LYS A 110 -48.68 4.22 37.37
CA LYS A 110 -49.90 3.86 36.64
C LYS A 110 -50.21 2.37 36.73
N VAL A 111 -49.19 1.51 36.67
CA VAL A 111 -49.37 0.06 36.84
C VAL A 111 -49.89 -0.26 38.24
N ALA A 112 -49.34 0.37 39.27
CA ALA A 112 -49.82 0.22 40.64
C ALA A 112 -51.27 0.72 40.81
N ALA A 113 -51.61 1.87 40.20
CA ALA A 113 -52.96 2.44 40.26
C ALA A 113 -54.00 1.62 39.46
N LYS A 114 -53.56 0.93 38.40
CA LYS A 114 -54.39 0.07 37.56
C LYS A 114 -54.18 -1.43 37.84
N ALA A 115 -53.61 -1.79 38.99
CA ALA A 115 -53.28 -3.18 39.32
C ALA A 115 -54.49 -4.12 39.22
N ASP A 116 -55.67 -3.64 39.60
CA ASP A 116 -56.94 -4.40 39.58
C ASP A 116 -57.50 -4.63 38.16
N LEU A 117 -56.97 -3.89 37.17
CA LEU A 117 -57.34 -3.97 35.75
C LEU A 117 -56.38 -4.85 34.94
N ILE A 118 -55.26 -5.28 35.55
CA ILE A 118 -54.28 -6.17 34.93
C ILE A 118 -54.96 -7.51 34.62
N GLY A 119 -55.07 -7.86 33.34
CA GLY A 119 -55.73 -9.07 32.85
C GLY A 119 -57.21 -8.93 32.48
N LYS A 120 -57.81 -7.75 32.66
CA LYS A 120 -59.20 -7.45 32.25
C LYS A 120 -59.31 -6.49 31.06
N VAL A 121 -58.28 -5.70 30.79
CA VAL A 121 -58.22 -4.72 29.70
C VAL A 121 -57.00 -4.93 28.82
N THR A 122 -57.09 -4.48 27.56
CA THR A 122 -56.02 -4.57 26.57
C THR A 122 -54.82 -3.72 26.99
N TYR A 123 -53.62 -4.13 26.56
CA TYR A 123 -52.35 -3.54 26.99
C TYR A 123 -52.26 -2.03 26.70
N ASP A 124 -52.83 -1.57 25.58
CA ASP A 124 -52.88 -0.17 25.17
C ASP A 124 -53.77 0.71 26.06
N GLU A 125 -54.84 0.16 26.65
CA GLU A 125 -55.69 0.90 27.59
C GLU A 125 -55.06 0.99 28.99
N LEU A 126 -54.15 0.08 29.32
CA LEU A 126 -53.41 0.09 30.57
C LEU A 126 -52.28 1.13 30.50
N TYR A 127 -51.48 1.07 29.43
CA TYR A 127 -50.35 1.95 29.16
C TYR A 127 -50.68 2.94 28.04
N ASP A 128 -51.39 4.02 28.39
CA ASP A 128 -51.52 5.16 27.50
C ASP A 128 -50.14 5.83 27.33
N TYR A 129 -49.42 5.39 26.30
CA TYR A 129 -48.00 5.69 26.05
C TYR A 129 -47.71 7.19 25.95
N SER A 130 -48.68 7.98 25.53
CA SER A 130 -48.55 9.42 25.30
C SER A 130 -48.40 10.27 26.58
N VAL A 131 -48.87 9.76 27.72
CA VAL A 131 -49.01 10.55 28.96
C VAL A 131 -47.74 10.50 29.82
N CYS A 132 -46.85 9.54 29.60
CA CYS A 132 -45.61 9.38 30.35
C CYS A 132 -44.36 9.62 29.49
N ASP A 133 -44.50 10.15 28.27
CA ASP A 133 -43.35 10.53 27.44
C ASP A 133 -42.91 11.96 27.78
N PHE A 134 -41.75 12.08 28.43
CA PHE A 134 -41.16 13.36 28.86
C PHE A 134 -39.97 13.77 27.98
N SER A 135 -39.93 13.32 26.73
CA SER A 135 -38.79 13.50 25.83
C SER A 135 -38.73 14.86 25.10
N GLU A 136 -39.72 15.73 25.27
CA GLU A 136 -39.89 16.94 24.43
C GLU A 136 -40.05 18.29 25.17
N GLU A 137 -39.77 18.38 26.48
CA GLU A 137 -39.77 19.69 27.20
C GLU A 137 -38.37 20.30 27.41
#